data_AF-A0AAV6A267-F1
#
_entry.id   AF-A0AAV6A267-F1
#
_cell.length_a   1.000
_cell.length_b   1.000
_cell.length_c   1.000
_cell.angle_alpha   90.00
_cell.angle_beta   90.00
_cell.angle_gamma   90.00
#
_symmetry.space_group_name_H-M   'P 1'
#
loop_
_entity.id
_entity.type
_entity.pdbx_description
1 polymer ?
#
loop_
_entity_poly.entity_id
_entity_poly.type
_entity_poly.pdbx_seq_one_letter_code
_entity_poly.pdbx_strand_id
1 'polypeptide(L)' 'VHMAKAVASEAYVEACNAAHEVHAGIGSANEYGLVAHTQMSRTLFHYLGDPRWHKRRMADALEW' A
#
# COMPACT_ATOMS: atom_id res chain seq x y z
N VAL A 1 7.95 15.26 1.77
CA VAL A 1 7.81 13.89 1.19
C VAL A 1 6.45 13.23 1.54
N HIS A 2 5.37 13.99 1.76
CA HIS A 2 4.08 13.41 2.21
C HIS A 2 3.32 12.70 1.08
N MET A 3 3.28 13.31 -0.12
CA MET A 3 2.58 12.75 -1.27
C MET A 3 3.10 11.37 -1.67
N ALA A 4 4.41 11.23 -1.86
CA ALA A 4 5.02 9.96 -2.24
C ALA A 4 4.73 8.84 -1.23
N LYS A 5 4.73 9.16 0.08
CA LYS A 5 4.44 8.19 1.14
C LYS A 5 2.97 7.78 1.16
N ALA A 6 2.04 8.75 1.04
CA ALA A 6 0.61 8.45 0.96
C ALA A 6 0.30 7.54 -0.24
N VAL A 7 0.82 7.89 -1.42
CA VAL A 7 0.61 7.12 -2.65
C VAL A 7 1.23 5.73 -2.55
N ALA A 8 2.48 5.62 -2.13
CA ALA A 8 3.16 4.33 -2.05
C ALA A 8 2.48 3.36 -1.06
N SER A 9 2.07 3.86 0.12
CA SER A 9 1.37 3.05 1.12
C SER A 9 0.04 2.52 0.60
N GLU A 10 -0.79 3.37 -0.01
CA GLU A 10 -2.11 2.96 -0.51
C GLU A 10 -2.00 2.06 -1.75
N ALA A 11 -1.20 2.49 -2.73
CA ALA A 11 -1.07 1.77 -4.00
C ALA A 11 -0.46 0.38 -3.80
N TYR A 12 0.44 0.18 -2.83
CA TYR A 12 1.04 -1.14 -2.62
C TYR A 12 0.02 -2.16 -2.12
N VAL A 13 -0.89 -1.73 -1.23
CA VAL A 13 -1.99 -2.59 -0.75
C VAL A 13 -2.96 -2.90 -1.89
N GLU A 14 -3.37 -1.88 -2.64
CA GLU A 14 -4.30 -2.02 -3.77
C GLU A 14 -3.72 -2.92 -4.86
N ALA A 15 -2.46 -2.71 -5.25
CA ALA A 15 -1.79 -3.52 -6.25
C ALA A 15 -1.64 -4.99 -5.84
N CYS A 16 -1.34 -5.27 -4.56
CA CYS A 16 -1.29 -6.65 -4.07
C CYS A 16 -2.68 -7.31 -4.15
N ASN A 17 -3.75 -6.61 -3.77
CA ASN A 17 -5.11 -7.14 -3.85
C ASN A 17 -5.53 -7.42 -5.29
N ALA A 18 -5.32 -6.47 -6.20
CA ALA A 18 -5.61 -6.65 -7.62
C ALA A 18 -4.79 -7.80 -8.23
N ALA A 19 -3.52 -7.95 -7.81
CA ALA A 19 -2.71 -9.09 -8.23
C ALA A 19 -3.30 -10.42 -7.76
N HIS A 20 -3.82 -10.52 -6.53
CA HIS A 20 -4.50 -11.75 -6.08
C HIS A 20 -5.76 -12.05 -6.90
N GLU A 21 -6.52 -11.03 -7.30
CA GLU A 21 -7.72 -11.21 -8.12
C GLU A 21 -7.37 -11.77 -9.52
N VAL A 22 -6.33 -11.25 -10.16
CA VAL A 22 -5.87 -11.70 -11.49
C VAL A 22 -5.30 -13.11 -11.43
N HIS A 23 -4.52 -13.43 -10.40
CA HIS A 23 -3.84 -14.72 -10.29
C HIS A 23 -4.70 -15.80 -9.62
N ALA A 24 -5.77 -15.41 -8.92
CA ALA A 24 -6.68 -16.32 -8.21
C ALA A 24 -5.92 -17.33 -7.34
N GLY A 25 -6.18 -18.63 -7.51
CA GLY A 25 -5.64 -19.69 -6.66
C GLY A 25 -4.10 -19.70 -6.57
N ILE A 26 -3.39 -19.47 -7.69
CA ILE A 26 -1.92 -19.46 -7.65
C ILE A 26 -1.37 -18.23 -6.91
N GLY A 27 -2.12 -17.12 -6.90
CA GLY A 27 -1.75 -15.91 -6.15
C GLY A 27 -1.60 -16.15 -4.64
N SER A 28 -2.31 -17.15 -4.11
CA SER A 28 -2.28 -17.53 -2.68
C SER A 28 -1.19 -18.54 -2.34
N ALA A 29 -0.42 -19.03 -3.31
CA ALA A 29 0.68 -19.96 -3.06
C ALA A 29 1.92 -19.22 -2.56
N ASN A 30 2.54 -19.69 -1.47
CA ASN A 30 3.76 -19.08 -0.92
C ASN A 30 4.92 -19.13 -1.92
N GLU A 31 5.03 -20.22 -2.68
CA GLU A 31 6.08 -20.44 -3.70
C GLU A 31 5.95 -19.46 -4.88
N TYR A 32 4.75 -18.94 -5.14
CA TYR A 32 4.52 -17.92 -6.15
C TYR A 32 5.02 -16.53 -5.71
N GLY A 33 5.26 -16.32 -4.41
CA GLY A 33 5.89 -15.12 -3.86
C GLY A 33 4.96 -13.92 -3.61
N LEU A 34 3.75 -13.88 -4.21
CA LEU A 34 2.81 -12.76 -4.05
C LEU A 34 2.33 -12.57 -2.59
N VAL A 35 2.24 -13.65 -1.83
CA VAL A 35 1.85 -13.62 -0.40
C VAL A 35 2.84 -12.78 0.42
N ALA A 36 4.15 -12.88 0.15
CA ALA A 36 5.17 -12.11 0.87
C ALA A 36 5.02 -10.61 0.63
N HIS A 37 4.76 -10.19 -0.62
CA HIS A 37 4.48 -8.81 -0.96
C HIS A 37 3.21 -8.29 -0.29
N THR A 38 2.18 -9.13 -0.20
CA THR A 38 0.93 -8.76 0.46
C THR A 38 1.14 -8.50 1.94
N GLN A 39 1.87 -9.36 2.64
CA GLN A 39 2.22 -9.15 4.04
C GLN A 39 3.05 -7.89 4.22
N MET A 40 4.05 -7.67 3.37
CA MET A 40 4.87 -6.48 3.38
C MET A 40 4.05 -5.20 3.16
N SER A 41 3.09 -5.21 2.23
CA SER A 41 2.22 -4.06 1.95
C SER A 41 1.44 -3.63 3.20
N ARG A 42 0.91 -4.60 3.96
CA ARG A 42 0.17 -4.37 5.21
C ARG A 42 1.06 -3.82 6.32
N THR A 43 2.27 -4.35 6.45
CA THR A 43 3.26 -3.83 7.41
C THR A 43 3.65 -2.39 7.05
N LEU A 44 4.03 -2.14 5.79
CA LEU A 44 4.52 -0.84 5.37
C LEU A 44 3.45 0.25 5.37
N PHE A 45 2.16 -0.11 5.22
CA PHE A 45 1.04 0.83 5.19
C PHE A 45 1.08 1.82 6.36
N HIS A 46 1.38 1.36 7.57
CA HIS A 46 1.51 2.21 8.75
C HIS A 46 2.95 2.66 9.03
N TYR A 47 3.96 1.86 8.67
CA TYR A 47 5.37 2.16 8.97
C TYR A 47 5.93 3.32 8.14
N LEU A 48 5.41 3.57 6.94
CA LEU A 48 5.78 4.77 6.18
C LEU A 48 5.13 6.05 6.73
N GLY A 49 4.20 5.90 7.67
CA GLY A 49 3.28 6.90 8.19
C GLY A 49 1.88 6.69 7.62
N ASP A 50 0.85 6.86 8.45
CA ASP A 50 -0.55 6.66 8.03
C ASP A 50 -0.89 7.56 6.83
N PRO A 51 -1.48 7.02 5.73
CA PRO A 51 -1.79 7.82 4.55
C PRO A 51 -2.71 9.00 4.84
N ARG A 52 -3.64 8.89 5.79
CA ARG A 52 -4.53 9.98 6.20
C ARG A 52 -3.73 11.09 6.88
N TRP A 53 -2.73 10.73 7.69
CA TRP A 53 -1.82 11.70 8.28
C TRP A 53 -1.01 12.45 7.22
N HIS A 54 -0.49 11.74 6.20
CA HIS A 54 0.22 12.36 5.09
C HIS A 54 -0.67 13.29 4.27
N LYS A 55 -1.89 12.86 3.94
CA LYS A 55 -2.88 13.67 3.22
C LYS A 55 -3.28 14.91 4.02
N ARG A 56 -3.45 14.80 5.34
CA ARG A 56 -3.72 15.95 6.21
C ARG A 56 -2.60 16.98 6.15
N ARG A 57 -1.33 16.53 6.24
CA ARG A 57 -0.17 17.43 6.14
C ARG A 57 -0.04 18.10 4.77
N MET A 58 -0.52 17.45 3.71
CA MET A 58 -0.60 18.07 2.40
C MET A 58 -1.70 19.11 2.34
N ALA A 59 -2.89 18.84 2.87
CA ALA A 59 -3.98 19.80 2.93
C ALA A 59 -3.57 21.05 3.73
N ASP A 60 -3.01 20.86 4.93
CA ASP A 60 -2.50 21.96 5.76
C ASP A 60 -1.46 22.81 5.00
N ALA A 61 -0.59 22.19 4.20
CA ALA A 61 0.44 22.88 3.41
C ALA A 61 -0.09 23.58 2.14
N LEU A 62 -1.26 23.18 1.67
CA LEU A 62 -1.97 23.80 0.54
C LEU A 62 -3.00 24.84 1.00
N GLU A 63 -3.08 25.10 2.31
CA GLU A 63 -4.10 25.95 2.93
C GLU A 63 -5.53 25.52 2.58
N TRP A 64 -5.74 24.21 2.46
CA TRP A 64 -7.02 23.59 2.06
C TRP A 64 -7.73 22.89 3.22
#